data_AF-A0A944DM37-F1
#
_entry.id   AF-A0A944DM37-F1
#
_cell.length_a   1.000
_cell.length_b   1.000
_cell.length_c   1.000
_cell.angle_alpha   90.00
_cell.angle_beta   90.00
_cell.angle_gamma   90.00
#
_symmetry.space_group_name_H-M   'P 1'
#
loop_
_entity.id
_entity.type
_entity.pdbx_description
1 polymer ?
#
loop_
_entity_poly.entity_id
_entity_poly.type
_entity_poly.pdbx_seq_one_letter_code
_entity_poly.pdbx_strand_id
1 'polypeptide(L)'
;MRWSAFSLFCMLGLSAVSPQASAVGEDYGVLIISRERLEVPTSCEIGIYIGDQLSGRLFQEQSTSFNLPPGKFSLRLKLLPGQTPGCSPGMLAPGSQDVTLKAGDILKFRIAMTQEGMYLKPAGLGY
;
A
#
# COMPACT_ATOMS: atom_id res chain seq x y z
N MET A 1 -46.58 48.90 -7.82
CA MET A 1 -46.35 47.65 -7.06
C MET A 1 -46.89 46.48 -7.86
N ARG A 2 -46.09 45.89 -8.77
CA ARG A 2 -46.43 44.67 -9.52
C ARG A 2 -45.14 43.88 -9.79
N TRP A 3 -45.26 42.56 -9.71
CA TRP A 3 -44.26 41.51 -10.01
C TRP A 3 -43.16 41.29 -8.96
N SER A 4 -42.82 40.06 -8.58
CA SER A 4 -42.86 38.81 -9.34
C SER A 4 -43.30 37.61 -8.49
N ALA A 5 -44.31 36.91 -8.98
CA ALA A 5 -44.40 35.46 -8.84
C ALA A 5 -43.49 34.85 -9.91
N PHE A 6 -42.62 33.90 -9.55
CA PHE A 6 -42.17 32.74 -10.33
C PHE A 6 -41.01 32.10 -9.56
N SER A 7 -41.38 31.44 -8.47
CA SER A 7 -40.54 30.41 -7.83
C SER A 7 -40.91 29.07 -8.47
N LEU A 8 -39.93 28.16 -8.53
CA LEU A 8 -40.00 26.79 -9.05
C LEU A 8 -39.87 26.61 -10.57
N PHE A 9 -38.62 26.49 -11.05
CA PHE A 9 -38.20 25.32 -11.84
C PHE A 9 -36.68 25.36 -12.05
N CYS A 10 -35.92 24.48 -11.39
CA CYS A 10 -34.58 24.02 -11.81
C CYS A 10 -34.01 23.01 -10.80
N MET A 11 -34.62 21.84 -10.68
CA MET A 11 -33.89 20.64 -10.23
C MET A 11 -33.53 19.82 -11.46
N LEU A 12 -32.47 20.24 -12.16
CA LEU A 12 -31.82 19.44 -13.19
C LEU A 12 -30.83 18.51 -12.50
N GLY A 13 -31.04 17.20 -12.71
CA GLY A 13 -30.33 16.11 -12.07
C GLY A 13 -28.83 16.11 -12.33
N LEU A 14 -28.05 15.96 -11.26
CA LEU A 14 -26.67 15.52 -11.35
C LEU A 14 -26.68 13.99 -11.41
N SER A 15 -26.66 13.45 -12.63
CA SER A 15 -26.26 12.06 -12.83
C SER A 15 -24.75 11.98 -12.60
N ALA A 16 -24.34 11.59 -11.40
CA ALA A 16 -22.96 11.23 -11.13
C ALA A 16 -22.62 9.98 -11.96
N VAL A 17 -21.94 10.16 -13.08
CA VAL A 17 -21.24 9.06 -13.75
C VAL A 17 -20.12 8.64 -12.80
N SER A 18 -20.39 7.60 -12.00
CA SER A 18 -19.36 6.91 -11.26
C SER A 18 -18.40 6.29 -12.29
N PRO A 19 -17.08 6.50 -12.18
CA PRO A 19 -16.13 5.73 -12.97
C PRO A 19 -16.39 4.25 -12.70
N GLN A 20 -16.87 3.53 -13.71
CA GLN A 20 -16.91 2.07 -13.66
C GLN A 20 -15.44 1.63 -13.70
N ALA A 21 -14.92 1.23 -12.55
CA ALA A 21 -13.63 0.56 -12.46
C ALA A 21 -13.76 -0.78 -13.21
N SER A 22 -13.39 -0.78 -14.49
CA SER A 22 -13.29 -2.00 -15.27
C SER A 22 -12.12 -2.81 -14.72
N ALA A 23 -12.42 -3.83 -13.91
CA ALA A 23 -11.52 -4.94 -13.68
C ALA A 23 -11.44 -5.77 -14.97
N VAL A 24 -10.71 -5.25 -15.96
CA VAL A 24 -10.31 -6.03 -17.13
C VAL A 24 -9.34 -7.12 -16.63
N GLY A 25 -9.66 -8.36 -16.97
CA GLY A 25 -9.28 -9.58 -16.24
C GLY A 25 -7.81 -9.75 -15.93
N GLU A 26 -7.56 -10.39 -14.77
CA GLU A 26 -6.47 -11.33 -14.39
C GLU A 26 -5.02 -11.05 -14.83
N ASP A 27 -4.72 -9.91 -15.41
CA ASP A 27 -3.38 -9.57 -15.89
C ASP A 27 -2.56 -8.86 -14.79
N TYR A 28 -2.82 -9.20 -13.53
CA TYR A 28 -2.10 -8.69 -12.38
C TYR A 28 -1.68 -9.84 -11.47
N GLY A 29 -0.57 -9.64 -10.76
CA GLY A 29 -0.24 -10.46 -9.60
C GLY A 29 -0.58 -9.72 -8.31
N VAL A 30 -0.68 -10.45 -7.22
CA VAL A 30 -0.91 -9.95 -5.87
C VAL A 30 0.37 -10.08 -5.05
N LEU A 31 0.89 -8.95 -4.59
CA LEU A 31 1.99 -8.88 -3.64
C LEU A 31 1.44 -8.58 -2.25
N ILE A 32 1.57 -9.55 -1.34
CA ILE A 32 1.17 -9.42 0.06
C ILE A 32 2.42 -9.14 0.89
N ILE A 33 2.40 -8.08 1.68
CA ILE A 33 3.46 -7.76 2.65
C ILE A 33 2.84 -7.73 4.04
N SER A 34 3.35 -8.58 4.93
CA SER A 34 2.93 -8.67 6.31
C SER A 34 4.03 -8.28 7.27
N ARG A 35 3.63 -7.76 8.42
CA ARG A 35 4.52 -7.46 9.53
C ARG A 35 4.15 -8.31 10.74
N GLU A 36 5.03 -9.21 11.12
CA GLU A 36 4.82 -10.09 12.27
C GLU A 36 5.44 -9.48 13.54
N ARG A 37 4.80 -9.69 14.70
CA ARG A 37 5.19 -9.05 15.96
C ARG A 37 6.61 -9.38 16.40
N LEU A 38 7.02 -10.63 16.25
CA LEU A 38 8.27 -11.12 16.83
C LEU A 38 9.49 -10.85 15.93
N GLU A 39 9.29 -10.43 14.69
CA GLU A 39 10.38 -10.26 13.73
C GLU A 39 10.90 -8.84 13.62
N VAL A 40 10.09 -7.85 14.02
CA VAL A 40 10.46 -6.43 13.95
C VAL A 40 10.05 -5.74 15.25
N PRO A 41 10.95 -5.69 16.26
CA PRO A 41 10.69 -5.12 17.59
C PRO A 41 10.75 -3.59 17.57
N THR A 42 9.87 -2.96 16.81
CA THR A 42 9.68 -1.50 16.78
C THR A 42 8.22 -1.15 17.00
N SER A 43 7.91 -0.01 17.61
CA SER A 43 6.53 0.52 17.65
C SER A 43 6.23 1.44 16.45
N CYS A 44 7.23 1.74 15.64
CA CYS A 44 7.10 2.64 14.51
C CYS A 44 6.38 1.97 13.33
N GLU A 45 5.77 2.80 12.51
CA GLU A 45 5.17 2.38 11.24
C GLU A 45 6.27 2.08 10.22
N ILE A 46 6.04 1.04 9.42
CA ILE A 46 6.94 0.68 8.32
C ILE A 46 6.27 1.09 7.01
N GLY A 47 6.92 1.98 6.28
CA GLY A 47 6.56 2.37 4.93
C GLY A 47 7.10 1.37 3.92
N ILE A 48 6.21 0.93 3.03
CA ILE A 48 6.54 0.09 1.88
C ILE A 48 6.63 1.01 0.67
N TYR A 49 7.78 1.00 0.01
CA TYR A 49 8.05 1.75 -1.19
C TYR A 49 8.17 0.79 -2.38
N ILE A 50 7.42 1.04 -3.45
CA ILE A 50 7.50 0.31 -4.72
C ILE A 50 7.99 1.32 -5.76
N GLY A 51 9.15 1.06 -6.36
CA GLY A 51 9.75 2.01 -7.30
C GLY A 51 9.99 3.40 -6.68
N ASP A 52 10.49 3.42 -5.43
CA ASP A 52 10.74 4.63 -4.63
C ASP A 52 9.51 5.49 -4.29
N GLN A 53 8.29 5.06 -4.63
CA GLN A 53 7.05 5.69 -4.20
C GLN A 53 6.47 4.96 -2.98
N LEU A 54 6.03 5.71 -1.96
CA LEU A 54 5.33 5.13 -0.80
C LEU A 54 3.98 4.55 -1.26
N SER A 55 3.85 3.23 -1.18
CA SER A 55 2.65 2.50 -1.61
C SER A 55 1.81 1.99 -0.44
N GLY A 56 2.40 1.77 0.74
CA GLY A 56 1.67 1.29 1.90
C GLY A 56 2.36 1.59 3.22
N ARG A 57 1.59 1.51 4.31
CA ARG A 57 2.05 1.65 5.70
C ARG A 57 1.60 0.43 6.49
N LEU A 58 2.50 -0.16 7.27
CA LEU A 58 2.19 -1.28 8.14
C LEU A 58 2.45 -0.96 9.61
N PHE A 59 1.38 -1.04 10.39
CA PHE A 59 1.46 -1.14 11.84
C PHE A 59 1.79 -2.57 12.27
N GLN A 60 2.05 -2.76 13.56
CA GLN A 60 2.34 -4.07 14.13
C GLN A 60 1.21 -5.07 13.83
N GLU A 61 1.57 -6.30 13.46
CA GLU A 61 0.64 -7.40 13.13
C GLU A 61 -0.28 -7.14 11.93
N GLN A 62 0.02 -6.13 11.11
CA GLN A 62 -0.76 -5.85 9.91
C GLN A 62 -0.19 -6.48 8.64
N SER A 63 -1.07 -6.62 7.64
CA SER A 63 -0.72 -7.02 6.29
C SER A 63 -1.41 -6.10 5.29
N THR A 64 -0.76 -5.87 4.15
CA THR A 64 -1.31 -5.12 3.03
C THR A 64 -1.07 -5.90 1.74
N SER A 65 -1.93 -5.68 0.75
CA SER A 65 -1.86 -6.34 -0.56
C SER A 65 -1.81 -5.31 -1.67
N PHE A 66 -1.01 -5.57 -2.69
CA PHE A 66 -0.87 -4.73 -3.86
C PHE A 66 -1.18 -5.54 -5.10
N ASN A 67 -2.13 -5.08 -5.91
CA ASN A 67 -2.36 -5.61 -7.25
C ASN A 67 -1.43 -4.88 -8.20
N LEU A 68 -0.44 -5.59 -8.73
CA LEU A 68 0.59 -5.01 -9.58
C LEU A 68 0.57 -5.70 -10.96
N PRO A 69 0.84 -4.96 -12.04
CA PRO A 69 1.00 -5.59 -13.35
C PRO A 69 2.20 -6.56 -13.34
N PRO A 70 2.32 -7.46 -14.32
CA PRO A 70 3.44 -8.38 -14.40
C PRO A 70 4.72 -7.59 -14.69
N GLY A 71 5.78 -7.86 -13.95
CA GLY A 71 7.01 -7.10 -14.08
C GLY A 71 7.96 -7.27 -12.91
N LYS A 72 9.07 -6.54 -12.97
CA LYS A 72 10.08 -6.48 -11.92
C LYS A 72 9.88 -5.20 -11.11
N PHE A 73 9.70 -5.34 -9.80
CA PHE A 73 9.47 -4.24 -8.86
C PHE A 73 10.61 -4.16 -7.86
N SER A 74 11.14 -2.95 -7.65
CA SER A 74 12.08 -2.70 -6.57
C SER A 74 11.33 -2.27 -5.32
N LEU A 75 11.44 -3.07 -4.27
CA LEU A 75 10.76 -2.87 -2.99
C LEU A 75 11.75 -2.33 -1.98
N ARG A 76 11.37 -1.30 -1.23
CA ARG A 76 12.18 -0.75 -0.14
C ARG A 76 11.31 -0.54 1.10
N LEU A 77 11.89 -0.79 2.26
CA LEU A 77 11.24 -0.58 3.55
C LEU A 77 11.87 0.63 4.23
N LYS A 78 11.07 1.52 4.82
CA LYS A 78 11.59 2.63 5.65
C LYS A 78 10.76 2.77 6.91
N LEU A 79 11.40 3.12 8.02
CA LEU A 79 10.68 3.59 9.18
C LEU A 79 10.07 4.95 8.86
N LEU A 80 8.78 5.10 9.14
CA LEU A 80 8.08 6.35 8.93
C LEU A 80 8.00 7.14 10.24
N PRO A 81 8.05 8.48 10.16
CA PRO A 81 7.66 9.31 11.28
C PRO A 81 6.17 9.03 11.55
N GLY A 82 5.91 8.39 12.69
CA GLY A 82 4.57 8.05 13.16
C GLY A 82 4.13 9.01 14.26
N GLN A 83 2.94 8.77 14.81
CA GLN A 83 2.44 9.50 15.98
C GLN A 83 3.18 9.13 17.29
N THR A 84 3.98 8.06 17.26
CA THR A 84 4.74 7.58 18.41
C THR A 84 6.03 8.40 18.59
N PRO A 85 6.27 8.99 19.77
CA PRO A 85 7.51 9.69 20.07
C PRO A 85 8.74 8.80 19.83
N GLY A 86 9.78 9.36 19.20
CA GLY A 86 11.02 8.65 18.91
C GLY A 86 11.08 7.93 17.56
N CYS A 87 9.99 7.90 16.80
CA CYS A 87 9.99 7.39 15.43
C CYS A 87 10.54 8.43 14.45
N SER A 88 11.86 8.39 14.21
CA SER A 88 12.50 9.17 13.15
C SER A 88 12.80 8.29 11.94
N PRO A 89 12.71 8.82 10.71
CA PRO A 89 13.26 8.11 9.57
C PRO A 89 14.75 7.85 9.81
N GLY A 90 15.18 6.59 9.61
CA GLY A 90 16.57 6.22 9.76
C GLY A 90 17.48 7.03 8.82
N MET A 91 18.70 7.33 9.27
CA MET A 91 19.67 8.11 8.47
C MET A 91 20.19 7.34 7.25
N LEU A 92 20.16 6.00 7.29
CA LEU A 92 20.59 5.16 6.18
C LEU A 92 19.40 4.84 5.27
N ALA A 93 19.60 4.98 3.96
CA ALA A 93 18.67 4.49 2.97
C ALA A 93 18.69 2.95 2.99
N PRO A 94 17.61 2.28 3.40
CA PRO A 94 17.60 0.83 3.46
C PRO A 94 17.76 0.22 2.06
N GLY A 95 18.39 -0.94 1.99
CA GLY A 95 18.55 -1.68 0.73
C GLY A 95 17.20 -1.91 0.05
N SER A 96 17.21 -1.98 -1.27
CA SER A 96 16.04 -2.41 -2.05
C SER A 96 16.14 -3.90 -2.36
N GLN A 97 15.00 -4.58 -2.41
CA GLN A 97 14.87 -5.95 -2.85
C GLN A 97 13.98 -6.02 -4.08
N ASP A 98 14.48 -6.64 -5.13
CA ASP A 98 13.72 -6.80 -6.35
C ASP A 98 12.84 -8.05 -6.28
N VAL A 99 11.58 -7.91 -6.69
CA VAL A 99 10.62 -9.00 -6.84
C VAL A 99 10.10 -9.00 -8.27
N THR A 100 10.08 -10.17 -8.89
CA THR A 100 9.43 -10.37 -10.18
C THR A 100 8.07 -11.00 -9.94
N LEU A 101 7.04 -10.38 -10.51
CA LEU A 101 5.65 -10.82 -10.41
C LEU A 101 5.13 -11.15 -11.80
N LYS A 102 4.44 -12.29 -11.93
CA LYS A 102 3.72 -12.68 -13.15
C LYS A 102 2.22 -12.46 -12.98
N ALA A 103 1.49 -12.44 -14.09
CA ALA A 103 0.03 -12.45 -14.05
C ALA A 103 -0.46 -13.71 -13.29
N GLY A 104 -1.38 -13.52 -12.35
CA GLY A 104 -1.92 -14.57 -11.51
C GLY A 104 -1.04 -14.99 -10.33
N ASP A 105 0.19 -14.47 -10.19
CA ASP A 105 1.03 -14.77 -9.03
C ASP A 105 0.39 -14.23 -7.74
N ILE A 106 0.47 -14.99 -6.66
CA ILE A 106 0.19 -14.51 -5.30
C ILE A 106 1.45 -14.73 -4.47
N LEU A 107 2.22 -13.67 -4.27
CA LEU A 107 3.46 -13.72 -3.48
C LEU A 107 3.23 -13.08 -2.13
N LYS A 108 3.70 -13.74 -1.07
CA LYS A 108 3.66 -13.19 0.28
C LYS A 108 5.06 -13.08 0.86
N PHE A 109 5.34 -11.91 1.41
CA PHE A 109 6.54 -11.62 2.16
C PHE A 109 6.18 -11.15 3.56
N ARG A 110 6.97 -11.57 4.54
CA ARG A 110 6.97 -11.00 5.88
C ARG A 110 8.18 -10.09 6.05
N ILE A 111 8.00 -9.00 6.79
CA ILE A 111 9.11 -8.11 7.15
C ILE A 111 9.89 -8.73 8.30
N ALA A 112 11.20 -8.83 8.13
CA ALA A 112 12.15 -9.25 9.13
C ALA A 112 13.23 -8.17 9.33
N MET A 113 14.00 -8.26 10.42
CA MET A 113 15.04 -7.29 10.74
C MET A 113 16.36 -7.98 11.10
N THR A 114 17.45 -7.48 10.55
CA THR A 114 18.82 -7.83 10.93
C THR A 114 19.51 -6.61 11.56
N GLN A 115 20.80 -6.75 11.91
CA GLN A 115 21.63 -5.63 12.34
C GLN A 115 21.81 -4.56 11.23
N GLU A 116 21.67 -4.94 9.96
CA GLU A 116 21.85 -4.06 8.80
C GLU A 116 20.56 -3.33 8.42
N GLY A 117 19.40 -3.81 8.88
CA GLY A 117 18.12 -3.17 8.67
C GLY A 117 16.97 -4.13 8.43
N MET A 118 15.85 -3.58 7.97
CA MET A 118 14.65 -4.35 7.62
C MET A 118 14.74 -4.91 6.21
N TYR A 119 14.24 -6.12 6.02
CA TYR A 119 14.18 -6.79 4.72
C TYR A 119 12.91 -7.65 4.62
N LEU A 120 12.55 -7.99 3.39
CA LEU A 120 11.46 -8.87 3.00
C LEU A 120 11.96 -10.31 2.96
N LYS A 121 11.27 -11.18 3.68
CA LYS A 121 11.50 -12.62 3.70
C LYS A 121 10.28 -13.34 3.11
N PRO A 122 10.45 -14.27 2.16
CA PRO A 122 9.33 -15.06 1.64
C PRO A 122 8.55 -15.75 2.79
N ALA A 123 7.23 -15.78 2.67
CA ALA A 123 6.34 -16.38 3.64
C ALA A 123 5.24 -17.19 2.94
N GLY A 124 4.80 -18.28 3.58
CA GLY A 124 3.69 -19.08 3.10
C GLY A 124 2.35 -18.34 3.20
N LEU A 125 1.44 -18.66 2.30
CA LEU A 125 0.09 -18.08 2.26
C LEU A 125 -0.80 -18.58 3.41
N GLY A 126 -0.49 -19.75 3.99
CA GLY A 126 -1.08 -20.22 5.25
C GLY A 126 -2.46 -20.84 5.11
N TYR A 127 -2.78 -21.39 3.94
CA TYR A 127 -3.92 -22.28 3.72
C TYR A 127 -3.48 -23.75 3.70
#